data_AF-A0AB73QGL1-F1
#
_entry.id   AF-A0AB73QGL1-F1
#
_cell.length_a   1.000
_cell.length_b   1.000
_cell.length_c   1.000
_cell.angle_alpha   90.00
_cell.angle_beta   90.00
_cell.angle_gamma   90.00
#
_symmetry.space_group_name_H-M   'P 1'
#
loop_
_entity.id
_entity.type
_entity.pdbx_description
1 polymer ?
#
loop_
_entity_poly.entity_id
_entity_poly.type
_entity_poly.pdbx_seq_one_letter_code
_entity_poly.pdbx_strand_id
1 'polypeptide(L)'
;MARHHNIPEEDLPSQSDRERDRLRIEKAITEYFSRGGSIQRVEADQRVNAPSFIINAEKTALLKAGAESQKQKKANALSDTELARLLRAHCTAGSSLFSAAASLNQTRKRCEAIARRYQIPFRSAAFGHARARS
;
A
#
# COMPACT_ATOMS: atom_id res chain seq x y z
N MET A 1 7.43 32.86 -16.35
CA MET A 1 7.55 33.12 -14.90
C MET A 1 6.35 32.48 -14.20
N ALA A 2 6.60 31.44 -13.40
CA ALA A 2 5.56 30.66 -12.75
C ALA A 2 4.97 31.43 -11.56
N ARG A 3 3.65 31.51 -11.49
CA ARG A 3 2.93 32.10 -10.35
C ARG A 3 3.03 31.12 -9.18
N HIS A 4 3.80 31.46 -8.16
CA HIS A 4 3.77 30.74 -6.89
C HIS A 4 2.39 31.00 -6.25
N HIS A 5 1.58 29.96 -6.11
CA HIS A 5 0.39 30.02 -5.27
C HIS A 5 0.86 30.05 -3.81
N ASN A 6 0.78 31.22 -3.16
CA ASN A 6 0.77 31.31 -1.71
C ASN A 6 -0.49 30.58 -1.24
N ILE A 7 -0.33 29.35 -0.76
CA ILE A 7 -1.33 28.71 0.07
C ILE A 7 -1.32 29.55 1.36
N PRO A 8 -2.40 30.25 1.73
CA PRO A 8 -2.43 30.95 3.00
C PRO A 8 -2.13 29.91 4.08
N GLU A 9 -1.25 30.24 5.02
CA GLU A 9 -1.07 29.45 6.23
C GLU A 9 -2.43 29.43 6.93
N GLU A 10 -3.23 28.40 6.66
CA GLU A 10 -4.45 28.14 7.41
C GLU A 10 -3.99 27.81 8.83
N ASP A 11 -4.18 28.79 9.71
CA ASP A 11 -3.87 28.65 11.13
C ASP A 11 -4.54 27.38 11.65
N LEU A 12 -3.73 26.50 12.24
CA LEU A 12 -4.25 25.25 12.77
C LEU A 12 -5.30 25.57 13.85
N PRO A 13 -6.44 24.86 13.88
CA PRO A 13 -7.51 25.15 14.83
C PRO A 13 -6.98 25.12 16.26
N SER A 14 -7.26 26.19 16.99
CA SER A 14 -6.82 26.38 18.37
C SER A 14 -7.47 25.33 19.28
N GLN A 15 -6.91 25.13 20.48
CA GLN A 15 -7.52 24.21 21.46
C GLN A 15 -8.97 24.61 21.78
N SER A 16 -9.25 25.92 21.85
CA SER A 16 -10.58 26.44 22.13
C SER A 16 -11.59 26.13 21.01
N ASP A 17 -11.15 26.16 19.74
CA ASP A 17 -12.03 25.85 18.61
C ASP A 17 -12.39 24.36 18.59
N ARG A 18 -11.41 23.49 18.92
CA ARG A 18 -11.63 22.04 19.05
C ARG A 18 -12.62 21.70 20.16
N GLU A 19 -12.60 22.43 21.28
CA GLU A 19 -13.54 22.22 22.38
C GLU A 19 -14.97 22.62 22.01
N ARG A 20 -15.15 23.75 21.31
CA ARG A 20 -16.46 24.16 20.79
C ARG A 20 -17.01 23.12 19.81
N ASP A 21 -16.17 22.62 18.92
CA ASP A 21 -16.57 21.59 17.97
C ASP A 21 -16.96 20.28 18.66
N ARG A 22 -16.22 19.86 19.70
CA ARG A 22 -16.58 18.69 20.51
C ARG A 22 -17.98 18.82 21.10
N LEU A 23 -18.29 19.94 21.74
CA LEU A 23 -19.61 20.19 22.33
C LEU A 23 -20.72 20.21 21.28
N ARG A 24 -20.44 20.79 20.10
CA ARG A 24 -21.39 20.83 18.99
C ARG A 24 -21.68 19.42 18.47
N ILE A 25 -20.64 18.59 18.33
CA ILE A 25 -20.75 17.20 17.88
C ILE A 25 -21.54 16.37 18.92
N GLU A 26 -21.23 16.49 20.20
CA GLU A 26 -21.94 15.77 21.28
C GLU A 26 -23.44 16.11 21.30
N LYS A 27 -23.79 17.38 21.13
CA LYS A 27 -25.20 17.81 21.02
C LYS A 27 -25.89 17.21 19.80
N ALA A 28 -25.23 17.23 18.64
CA ALA A 28 -25.78 16.63 17.41
C ALA A 28 -25.95 15.11 17.53
N ILE A 29 -25.01 14.43 18.19
CA ILE A 29 -25.06 12.99 18.44
C ILE A 29 -26.26 12.64 19.32
N THR A 30 -26.43 13.36 20.43
CA THR A 30 -27.55 13.11 21.36
C THR A 30 -28.90 13.37 20.70
N GLU A 31 -29.01 14.41 19.87
CA GLU A 31 -30.20 14.68 19.07
C GLU A 31 -30.48 13.59 18.01
N TYR A 32 -29.44 13.05 17.38
CA TYR A 32 -29.60 11.97 16.41
C TYR A 32 -30.10 10.68 17.08
N PHE A 33 -29.57 10.35 18.26
CA PHE A 33 -30.04 9.22 19.05
C PHE A 33 -31.48 9.41 19.54
N SER A 34 -31.87 10.61 19.97
CA SER A 34 -33.24 10.88 20.42
C SER A 34 -34.28 10.74 19.30
N ARG A 35 -33.86 10.97 18.04
CA ARG A 35 -34.67 10.72 16.84
C ARG A 35 -34.69 9.25 16.38
N GLY A 36 -34.09 8.34 17.16
CA GLY A 36 -34.03 6.91 16.86
C GLY A 36 -32.91 6.51 15.91
N GLY A 37 -31.96 7.40 15.61
CA GLY A 37 -30.77 7.09 14.82
C GLY A 37 -29.75 6.27 15.61
N SER A 38 -28.97 5.44 14.93
CA SER A 38 -27.86 4.68 15.52
C SER A 38 -26.52 5.08 14.88
N ILE A 39 -25.48 5.24 15.69
CA ILE A 39 -24.12 5.56 15.23
C ILE A 39 -23.24 4.31 15.39
N GLN A 40 -22.56 3.91 14.32
CA GLN A 40 -21.55 2.85 14.37
C GLN A 40 -20.18 3.48 14.62
N ARG A 41 -19.50 3.08 15.70
CA ARG A 41 -18.11 3.46 15.97
C ARG A 41 -17.20 2.63 15.07
N VAL A 42 -16.42 3.30 14.22
CA VAL A 42 -15.43 2.66 13.35
C VAL A 42 -14.06 2.95 13.95
N GLU A 43 -13.35 1.89 14.34
CA GLU A 43 -11.98 2.02 14.84
C GLU A 43 -11.03 2.46 13.72
N ALA A 44 -9.95 3.17 14.05
CA ALA A 44 -9.00 3.70 13.05
C ALA A 44 -8.40 2.62 12.14
N ASP A 45 -8.25 1.40 12.67
CA ASP A 45 -7.74 0.23 11.95
C ASP A 45 -8.84 -0.54 11.20
N GLN A 46 -10.11 -0.23 11.45
CA GLN A 46 -11.25 -0.85 10.81
C GLN A 46 -11.54 -0.17 9.47
N ARG A 47 -10.51 -0.14 8.61
CA ARG A 47 -10.68 0.20 7.20
C ARG A 47 -11.43 -0.93 6.54
N VAL A 48 -12.66 -0.65 6.11
CA VAL A 48 -13.42 -1.55 5.25
C VAL A 48 -12.63 -1.69 3.95
N ASN A 49 -11.88 -2.79 3.80
CA ASN A 49 -11.11 -3.09 2.58
C ASN A 49 -12.02 -3.34 1.36
N ALA A 50 -13.34 -3.37 1.56
CA ALA A 50 -14.31 -3.41 0.47
C ALA A 50 -14.65 -1.97 0.04
N PRO A 51 -14.51 -1.62 -1.25
CA PRO A 51 -14.99 -0.34 -1.75
C PRO A 51 -16.50 -0.24 -1.51
N SER A 52 -16.91 0.75 -0.71
CA SER A 52 -18.30 1.00 -0.33
C SER A 52 -19.18 1.45 -1.50
N PHE A 53 -18.56 1.93 -2.60
CA PHE A 53 -19.24 2.20 -3.86
C PHE A 53 -18.45 1.62 -5.04
N ILE A 54 -19.12 0.80 -5.83
CA ILE A 54 -18.57 0.19 -7.04
C ILE A 54 -19.07 1.00 -8.25
N ILE A 55 -18.23 1.87 -8.80
CA ILE A 55 -18.58 2.71 -9.97
C ILE A 55 -18.71 1.86 -11.24
N ASN A 56 -17.95 0.77 -11.35
CA ASN A 56 -18.04 -0.18 -12.45
C ASN A 56 -17.81 -1.60 -11.92
N ALA A 57 -18.86 -2.42 -11.93
CA ALA A 57 -18.86 -3.78 -11.39
C ALA A 57 -17.95 -4.72 -12.17
N GLU A 58 -17.89 -4.58 -13.49
CA GLU A 58 -17.09 -5.45 -14.36
C GLU A 58 -15.59 -5.19 -14.16
N LYS A 59 -15.19 -3.92 -14.12
CA LYS A 59 -13.80 -3.53 -13.91
C LYS A 59 -13.30 -3.92 -12.51
N THR A 60 -14.15 -3.78 -11.49
CA THR A 60 -13.81 -4.19 -10.12
C THR A 60 -13.77 -5.71 -9.93
N ALA A 61 -14.60 -6.46 -10.65
CA ALA A 61 -14.53 -7.93 -10.67
C ALA A 61 -13.20 -8.42 -11.27
N LEU A 62 -12.73 -7.82 -12.37
CA LEU A 62 -11.43 -8.15 -12.97
C LEU A 62 -10.25 -7.85 -12.02
N LEU A 63 -10.29 -6.73 -11.31
CA LEU A 63 -9.26 -6.37 -10.32
C LEU A 63 -9.29 -7.29 -9.10
N LYS A 64 -10.48 -7.70 -8.62
CA LYS A 64 -10.62 -8.70 -7.54
C LYS A 64 -10.12 -10.08 -7.96
N ALA A 65 -10.43 -10.54 -9.17
CA ALA A 65 -9.92 -11.82 -9.69
C ALA A 65 -8.38 -11.84 -9.81
N GLY A 66 -7.78 -10.70 -10.16
CA GLY A 66 -6.32 -10.52 -10.16
C GLY A 66 -5.70 -10.52 -8.76
N ALA A 67 -6.38 -9.93 -7.77
CA ALA A 67 -5.94 -9.88 -6.38
C ALA A 67 -6.13 -11.22 -5.64
N GLU A 68 -7.20 -11.97 -5.92
CA GLU A 68 -7.42 -13.32 -5.38
C GLU A 68 -6.38 -14.31 -5.90
N SER A 69 -5.91 -14.15 -7.14
CA SER A 69 -4.79 -14.93 -7.69
C SER A 69 -3.44 -14.66 -7.00
N GLN A 70 -3.33 -13.61 -6.18
CA GLN A 70 -2.15 -13.32 -5.36
C GLN A 70 -2.24 -13.90 -3.94
N LYS A 71 -3.39 -14.46 -3.53
CA LYS A 71 -3.47 -15.27 -2.31
C LYS A 71 -2.72 -16.58 -2.54
N GLN A 72 -1.46 -16.56 -2.10
CA GLN A 72 -0.65 -17.73 -1.79
C GLN A 72 -0.40 -18.67 -2.98
N LYS A 73 0.28 -18.19 -4.03
CA LYS A 73 1.10 -19.11 -4.84
C LYS A 73 2.13 -19.73 -3.89
N LYS A 74 1.97 -21.02 -3.60
CA LYS A 74 2.88 -21.81 -2.75
C LYS A 74 4.32 -21.53 -3.19
N ALA A 75 5.19 -21.30 -2.20
CA ALA A 75 6.60 -20.92 -2.39
C ALA A 75 7.42 -21.90 -3.26
N ASN A 76 6.88 -23.01 -3.73
CA ASN A 76 7.60 -24.01 -4.53
C ASN A 76 6.97 -24.33 -5.89
N ALA A 77 5.95 -23.58 -6.35
CA ALA A 77 5.31 -23.87 -7.63
C ALA A 77 6.09 -23.39 -8.88
N LEU A 78 7.08 -22.51 -8.71
CA LEU A 78 7.87 -21.97 -9.82
C LEU A 78 9.06 -22.89 -10.13
N SER A 79 9.26 -23.19 -11.41
CA SER A 79 10.49 -23.83 -11.89
C SER A 79 11.69 -22.88 -11.71
N ASP A 80 12.90 -23.45 -11.59
CA ASP A 80 14.12 -22.66 -11.36
C ASP A 80 14.39 -21.65 -12.50
N THR A 81 14.00 -21.99 -13.73
CA THR A 81 14.15 -21.14 -14.92
C THR A 81 13.15 -19.98 -14.93
N GLU A 82 11.89 -20.23 -14.56
CA GLU A 82 10.86 -19.19 -14.43
C GLU A 82 11.20 -18.23 -13.30
N LEU A 83 11.66 -18.77 -12.16
CA LEU A 83 12.07 -17.95 -11.02
C LEU A 83 13.27 -17.06 -11.39
N ALA A 84 14.24 -17.57 -12.16
CA ALA A 84 15.33 -16.75 -12.68
C ALA A 84 14.85 -15.62 -13.61
N ARG A 85 13.88 -15.89 -14.49
CA ARG A 85 13.30 -14.88 -15.39
C ARG A 85 12.61 -13.76 -14.60
N LEU A 86 11.81 -14.13 -13.59
CA LEU A 86 11.11 -13.18 -12.74
C LEU A 86 12.07 -12.36 -11.88
N LEU A 87 13.09 -12.99 -11.30
CA LEU A 87 14.14 -12.30 -10.55
C LEU A 87 14.90 -11.30 -11.44
N ARG A 88 15.18 -11.65 -12.70
CA ARG A 88 15.82 -10.73 -13.65
C ARG A 88 14.95 -9.52 -13.96
N ALA A 89 13.65 -9.71 -14.16
CA ALA A 89 12.71 -8.61 -14.37
C ALA A 89 12.66 -7.64 -13.16
N HIS A 90 12.61 -8.18 -11.95
CA HIS A 90 12.68 -7.38 -10.72
C HIS A 90 14.02 -6.64 -10.57
N CYS A 91 15.13 -7.31 -10.92
CA CYS A 91 16.46 -6.69 -10.91
C CYS A 91 16.55 -5.52 -11.91
N THR A 92 16.01 -5.67 -13.12
CA THR A 92 15.96 -4.59 -14.12
C THR A 92 15.03 -3.44 -13.70
N ALA A 93 13.97 -3.73 -12.95
CA ALA A 93 13.11 -2.73 -12.35
C ALA A 93 13.76 -1.99 -11.16
N GLY A 94 14.98 -2.39 -10.76
CA GLY A 94 15.70 -1.79 -9.64
C GLY A 94 15.27 -2.28 -8.26
N SER A 95 14.46 -3.35 -8.18
CA SER A 95 14.08 -3.95 -6.91
C SER A 95 15.26 -4.67 -6.26
N SER A 96 15.34 -4.62 -4.93
CA SER A 96 16.31 -5.41 -4.17
C SER A 96 15.92 -6.90 -4.17
N LEU A 97 16.90 -7.79 -3.95
CA LEU A 97 16.65 -9.24 -3.87
C LEU A 97 15.65 -9.58 -2.76
N PHE A 98 15.69 -8.84 -1.65
CA PHE A 98 14.73 -8.95 -0.55
C PHE A 98 13.30 -8.64 -1.02
N SER A 99 13.11 -7.51 -1.70
CA SER A 99 11.81 -7.07 -2.18
C SER A 99 11.27 -8.03 -3.24
N ALA A 100 12.13 -8.51 -4.15
CA ALA A 100 11.77 -9.51 -5.15
C ALA A 100 11.40 -10.87 -4.55
N ALA A 101 12.11 -11.32 -3.50
CA ALA A 101 11.75 -12.56 -2.81
C ALA A 101 10.38 -12.45 -2.11
N ALA A 102 10.09 -11.30 -1.51
CA ALA A 102 8.79 -11.03 -0.89
C ALA A 102 7.66 -10.97 -1.92
N SER A 103 7.84 -10.27 -3.05
CA SER A 103 6.82 -10.19 -4.11
C SER A 103 6.52 -11.55 -4.76
N LEU A 104 7.54 -12.39 -4.87
CA LEU A 104 7.41 -13.73 -5.46
C LEU A 104 6.97 -14.81 -4.46
N ASN A 105 6.77 -14.45 -3.18
CA ASN A 105 6.49 -15.39 -2.08
C ASN A 105 7.51 -16.55 -2.01
N GLN A 106 8.79 -16.25 -2.22
CA GLN A 106 9.90 -17.21 -2.24
C GLN A 106 10.82 -17.03 -1.04
N THR A 107 11.50 -18.10 -0.63
CA THR A 107 12.51 -17.98 0.43
C THR A 107 13.74 -17.24 -0.09
N ARG A 108 14.33 -16.39 0.75
CA ARG A 108 15.53 -15.59 0.37
C ARG A 108 16.69 -16.48 -0.08
N LYS A 109 16.94 -17.58 0.64
CA LYS A 109 18.00 -18.55 0.32
C LYS A 109 17.83 -19.14 -1.08
N ARG A 110 16.59 -19.45 -1.49
CA ARG A 110 16.30 -19.99 -2.82
C ARG A 110 16.51 -18.95 -3.92
N CYS A 111 16.00 -17.73 -3.72
CA CYS A 111 16.22 -16.63 -4.66
C CYS A 111 17.70 -16.28 -4.80
N GLU A 112 18.47 -16.31 -3.71
CA GLU A 112 19.91 -16.07 -3.72
C GLU A 112 20.69 -17.15 -4.47
N ALA A 113 20.39 -18.43 -4.22
CA ALA A 113 21.00 -19.54 -4.94
C ALA A 113 20.74 -19.46 -6.46
N ILE A 114 19.51 -19.12 -6.85
CA ILE A 114 19.13 -18.95 -8.26
C ILE A 114 19.78 -17.71 -8.86
N ALA A 115 19.77 -16.58 -8.16
CA ALA A 115 20.43 -15.36 -8.63
C ALA A 115 21.93 -15.59 -8.88
N ARG A 116 22.62 -16.34 -8.00
CA ARG A 116 24.02 -16.73 -8.22
C ARG A 116 24.17 -17.69 -9.40
N ARG A 117 23.34 -18.74 -9.49
CA ARG A 117 23.39 -19.74 -10.57
C ARG A 117 23.19 -19.13 -11.95
N TYR A 118 22.29 -18.15 -12.07
CA TYR A 118 21.97 -17.45 -13.32
C TYR A 118 22.66 -16.08 -13.46
N GLN A 119 23.64 -15.77 -12.59
CA GLN A 119 24.42 -14.52 -12.62
C GLN A 119 23.56 -13.25 -12.70
N ILE A 120 22.46 -13.19 -11.94
CA ILE A 120 21.56 -12.02 -11.88
C ILE A 120 22.18 -10.97 -10.94
N PRO A 121 22.55 -9.78 -11.43
CA PRO A 121 23.31 -8.79 -10.67
C PRO A 121 22.41 -7.93 -9.78
N PHE A 122 21.82 -8.53 -8.74
CA PHE A 122 21.12 -7.74 -7.73
C PHE A 122 22.10 -6.82 -7.01
N ARG A 123 21.74 -5.54 -6.90
CA ARG A 123 22.53 -4.58 -6.12
C ARG A 123 22.51 -5.00 -4.66
N SER A 124 23.69 -5.25 -4.09
CA SER A 124 23.86 -5.40 -2.65
C SER A 124 23.33 -4.13 -1.97
N ALA A 125 22.63 -4.28 -0.84
CA ALA A 125 22.14 -3.13 -0.06
C ALA A 125 23.24 -2.11 0.31
N ALA A 126 24.51 -2.53 0.25
CA ALA A 126 25.69 -1.70 0.46
C ALA A 126 25.94 -0.60 -0.62
N PHE A 127 25.32 -0.66 -1.79
CA PHE A 127 25.58 0.30 -2.89
C PHE A 127 24.41 1.27 -3.19
N GLY A 128 23.50 1.46 -2.23
CA GLY A 128 22.25 2.23 -2.41
C GLY A 128 22.40 3.75 -2.60
N HIS A 129 23.57 4.35 -2.38
CA HIS A 129 23.71 5.82 -2.37
C HIS A 129 24.04 6.47 -3.73
N ALA A 130 24.20 5.72 -4.81
CA ALA A 130 24.69 6.27 -6.08
C ALA A 130 23.63 6.92 -6.99
N ARG A 131 22.36 7.05 -6.57
CA ARG A 131 21.27 7.66 -7.39
C ARG A 131 20.52 8.80 -6.70
N ALA A 132 21.20 9.56 -5.85
CA ALA A 132 20.70 10.80 -5.27
C ALA A 132 21.56 12.01 -5.66
N ARG A 133 21.97 12.11 -6.93
CA ARG A 133 22.44 13.37 -7.52
C ARG A 133 21.73 13.59 -8.85
N SER A 134 20.93 14.65 -8.82
CA SER A 134 20.27 15.36 -9.92
C SER A 134 21.23 15.72 -11.05
#